data_AF-A0A1X7SQU2-F1
#
_entry.id   AF-A0A1X7SQU2-F1
#
_cell.length_a   1.000
_cell.length_b   1.000
_cell.length_c   1.000
_cell.angle_alpha   90.00
_cell.angle_beta   90.00
_cell.angle_gamma   90.00
#
_symmetry.space_group_name_H-M   'P 1'
#
loop_
_entity.id
_entity.type
_entity.pdbx_description
1 polymer ?
#
loop_
_entity_poly.entity_id
_entity_poly.type
_entity_poly.pdbx_seq_one_letter_code
_entity_poly.pdbx_strand_id
1 'polypeptide(L)'
;MDSLPMKRHSKYNGFRTPFFTRSRSTCQFLYHSSVKTILISLALVFLLLCIWFWPRQQIQIYNYYNSSKGGNLNSQALVTNAAPLKFYSQDESLVNLLGNLTFKNYGIVRSSDQYVWEEIRISYVEAQNVSGPYLGWADIGHANYLFHDVSGDLTHPPSGMRSSVPLGGISTGNIELRGDGTFHEWSIFNQYPAGAAKIQIIDDVFMGIRTVIQGQEPVSVVLQTQPSNQQLPAVEALKYQGTYPVSKLSVMDRRLPVDVSVYAY
;
A
#
# COMPACT_ATOMS: atom_id res chain seq x y z
N MET A 1 -18.79 -47.36 -40.24
CA MET A 1 -20.17 -47.86 -40.08
C MET A 1 -20.92 -46.81 -39.30
N ASP A 2 -21.32 -45.74 -40.00
CA ASP A 2 -22.55 -45.66 -40.80
C ASP A 2 -23.66 -45.09 -39.91
N SER A 3 -24.05 -43.82 -40.09
CA SER A 3 -25.00 -43.38 -41.13
C SER A 3 -26.36 -44.06 -40.81
N LEU A 4 -27.48 -43.40 -40.52
CA LEU A 4 -28.14 -42.27 -41.16
C LEU A 4 -29.50 -42.06 -40.43
N PRO A 5 -30.27 -41.01 -40.79
CA PRO A 5 -31.38 -40.41 -40.05
C PRO A 5 -32.74 -40.91 -40.54
N MET A 6 -33.84 -40.35 -40.01
CA MET A 6 -35.10 -40.36 -40.76
C MET A 6 -35.97 -39.11 -40.54
N LYS A 7 -36.14 -38.38 -41.65
CA LYS A 7 -37.18 -37.37 -41.93
C LYS A 7 -38.56 -38.03 -42.14
N ARG A 8 -39.64 -37.27 -41.90
CA ARG A 8 -40.77 -36.96 -42.84
C ARG A 8 -41.92 -36.32 -42.02
N HIS A 9 -42.32 -35.06 -42.25
CA HIS A 9 -43.24 -34.53 -43.28
C HIS A 9 -44.62 -35.18 -43.39
N SER A 10 -45.68 -34.42 -43.06
CA SER A 10 -46.98 -34.28 -43.80
C SER A 10 -47.82 -33.20 -43.09
N LYS A 11 -48.04 -31.98 -43.62
CA LYS A 11 -49.07 -31.51 -44.58
C LYS A 11 -50.47 -32.13 -44.43
N TYR A 12 -51.48 -31.27 -44.16
CA TYR A 12 -52.77 -31.05 -44.87
C TYR A 12 -53.67 -30.17 -43.94
N ASN A 13 -53.98 -28.89 -44.24
CA ASN A 13 -54.91 -28.28 -45.21
C ASN A 13 -56.41 -28.53 -45.01
N GLY A 14 -57.19 -27.44 -44.88
CA GLY A 14 -58.63 -27.39 -45.21
C GLY A 14 -59.50 -26.59 -44.21
N PHE A 15 -59.64 -25.28 -44.35
CA PHE A 15 -60.76 -24.55 -44.99
C PHE A 15 -62.16 -24.75 -44.37
N ARG A 16 -62.73 -23.67 -43.80
CA ARG A 16 -63.95 -22.95 -44.30
C ARG A 16 -64.43 -21.86 -43.33
N THR A 17 -64.53 -20.64 -43.87
CA THR A 17 -65.39 -19.50 -43.43
C THR A 17 -66.84 -19.73 -43.94
N PRO A 18 -67.83 -18.81 -43.85
CA PRO A 18 -67.95 -17.48 -43.21
C PRO A 18 -69.28 -17.28 -42.41
N PHE A 19 -69.47 -16.14 -41.72
CA PHE A 19 -70.61 -15.21 -41.97
C PHE A 19 -70.57 -13.96 -41.06
N PHE A 20 -71.03 -12.86 -41.65
CA PHE A 20 -71.08 -11.46 -41.22
C PHE A 20 -71.99 -11.17 -40.02
N THR A 21 -71.71 -10.11 -39.23
CA THR A 21 -72.48 -8.83 -39.26
C THR A 21 -72.02 -7.75 -38.25
N ARG A 22 -71.77 -6.55 -38.80
CA ARG A 22 -72.13 -5.17 -38.36
C ARG A 22 -71.69 -4.56 -36.99
N SER A 23 -70.88 -3.51 -37.15
CA SER A 23 -71.06 -2.12 -36.67
C SER A 23 -71.01 -1.80 -35.16
N ARG A 24 -69.97 -1.06 -34.74
CA ARG A 24 -70.08 0.37 -34.34
C ARG A 24 -68.70 1.01 -34.14
N SER A 25 -68.63 2.25 -34.60
CA SER A 25 -67.54 3.22 -34.43
C SER A 25 -67.37 3.68 -32.99
N THR A 26 -66.13 3.70 -32.48
CA THR A 26 -65.66 4.69 -31.50
C THR A 26 -64.15 4.84 -31.64
N CYS A 27 -63.73 6.02 -32.12
CA CYS A 27 -62.38 6.53 -31.94
C CYS A 27 -62.08 6.64 -30.45
N GLN A 28 -61.05 5.94 -29.96
CA GLN A 28 -60.40 6.28 -28.69
C GLN A 28 -58.89 6.34 -28.91
N PHE A 29 -58.40 7.58 -28.96
CA PHE A 29 -56.99 7.93 -28.81
C PHE A 29 -56.48 7.40 -27.47
N LEU A 30 -55.64 6.36 -27.49
CA LEU A 30 -54.84 5.97 -26.32
C LEU A 30 -53.56 6.78 -26.32
N TYR A 31 -53.66 7.99 -25.76
CA TYR A 31 -52.52 8.85 -25.43
C TYR A 31 -51.83 8.29 -24.19
N HIS A 32 -51.01 7.25 -24.35
CA HIS A 32 -50.17 6.76 -23.27
C HIS A 32 -48.98 7.70 -23.09
N SER A 33 -49.04 8.48 -22.01
CA SER A 33 -48.06 9.46 -21.48
C SER A 33 -46.63 9.35 -22.04
N SER A 34 -46.37 10.12 -23.09
CA SER A 34 -45.04 10.34 -23.70
C SER A 34 -43.96 10.72 -22.68
N VAL A 35 -44.36 11.34 -21.57
CA VAL A 35 -43.47 11.78 -20.49
C VAL A 35 -42.82 10.60 -19.75
N LYS A 36 -43.52 9.48 -19.53
CA LYS A 36 -42.94 8.33 -18.82
C LYS A 36 -41.83 7.66 -19.62
N THR A 37 -42.01 7.53 -20.93
CA THR A 37 -41.01 6.95 -21.83
C THR A 37 -39.77 7.84 -21.93
N ILE A 38 -39.96 9.17 -21.98
CA ILE A 38 -38.88 10.15 -21.99
C ILE A 38 -38.11 10.11 -20.65
N LEU A 39 -38.79 10.03 -19.51
CA LEU A 39 -38.16 9.95 -18.19
C LEU A 39 -37.34 8.68 -18.01
N ILE A 40 -37.83 7.52 -18.46
CA ILE A 40 -37.08 6.26 -18.40
C ILE A 40 -35.82 6.33 -19.28
N SER A 41 -35.94 6.92 -20.48
CA SER A 41 -34.80 7.09 -21.38
C SER A 41 -33.75 8.05 -20.81
N LEU A 42 -34.18 9.17 -20.20
CA LEU A 42 -33.27 10.11 -19.54
C LEU A 42 -32.61 9.52 -18.30
N ALA A 43 -33.34 8.71 -17.51
CA ALA A 43 -32.79 8.04 -16.34
C ALA A 43 -31.69 7.04 -16.72
N LEU A 44 -31.88 6.27 -17.81
CA LEU A 44 -30.85 5.34 -18.31
C LEU A 44 -29.61 6.07 -18.85
N VAL A 45 -29.80 7.18 -19.56
CA VAL A 45 -28.68 8.03 -20.02
C VAL A 45 -27.94 8.64 -18.84
N PHE A 46 -28.65 9.12 -17.81
CA PHE A 46 -28.04 9.63 -16.59
C PHE A 46 -27.24 8.56 -15.84
N LEU A 47 -27.78 7.33 -15.75
CA LEU A 47 -27.09 6.20 -15.09
C LEU A 47 -25.82 5.79 -15.86
N LEU A 48 -25.87 5.77 -17.20
CA LEU A 48 -24.71 5.54 -18.05
C LEU A 48 -23.67 6.66 -17.92
N LEU A 49 -24.10 7.92 -17.86
CA LEU A 49 -23.23 9.06 -17.61
C LEU A 49 -22.60 8.98 -16.21
N CYS A 50 -23.34 8.56 -15.18
CA CYS A 50 -22.78 8.36 -13.84
C CYS A 50 -21.74 7.23 -13.81
N ILE A 51 -21.92 6.16 -14.59
CA ILE A 51 -20.92 5.08 -14.71
C ILE A 51 -19.69 5.55 -15.50
N TRP A 52 -19.88 6.40 -16.52
CA TRP A 52 -18.79 6.87 -17.39
C TRP A 52 -18.00 8.05 -16.80
N PHE A 53 -18.67 8.91 -16.03
CA PHE A 53 -18.09 10.02 -15.27
C PHE A 53 -17.78 9.66 -13.81
N TRP A 54 -18.02 8.41 -13.38
CA TRP A 54 -17.49 7.96 -12.09
C TRP A 54 -15.98 8.09 -12.15
N PRO A 55 -15.34 8.88 -11.27
CA PRO A 55 -13.90 9.04 -11.31
C PRO A 55 -13.29 7.66 -11.09
N ARG A 56 -12.63 7.13 -12.12
CA ARG A 56 -11.66 6.06 -11.95
C ARG A 56 -10.56 6.65 -11.07
N GLN A 57 -10.68 6.47 -9.76
CA GLN A 57 -9.57 6.70 -8.84
C GLN A 57 -8.51 5.66 -9.16
N GLN A 58 -7.69 5.96 -10.17
CA GLN A 58 -6.55 5.15 -10.52
C GLN A 58 -5.42 5.63 -9.60
N ILE A 59 -5.30 4.99 -8.44
CA ILE A 59 -4.13 5.15 -7.58
C ILE A 59 -2.96 4.49 -8.32
N GLN A 60 -2.15 5.31 -9.00
CA GLN A 60 -0.90 4.86 -9.60
C GLN A 60 0.20 5.00 -8.55
N ILE A 61 0.60 3.86 -7.98
CA ILE A 61 1.80 3.78 -7.13
C ILE A 61 3.00 3.65 -8.06
N TYR A 62 3.86 4.65 -8.08
CA TYR A 62 5.12 4.61 -8.81
C TYR A 62 6.25 4.25 -7.85
N ASN A 63 6.94 3.14 -8.10
CA ASN A 63 8.24 2.88 -7.50
C ASN A 63 9.30 3.57 -8.35
N TYR A 64 10.04 4.51 -7.78
CA TYR A 64 11.20 5.13 -8.43
C TYR A 64 12.46 4.41 -7.96
N TYR A 65 13.23 3.85 -8.89
CA TYR A 65 14.54 3.25 -8.62
C TYR A 65 15.58 4.10 -9.36
N ASN A 66 16.39 4.87 -8.64
CA ASN A 66 17.45 5.67 -9.24
C ASN A 66 18.72 4.82 -9.36
N SER A 67 18.94 4.17 -10.50
CA SER A 67 20.23 3.55 -10.77
C SER A 67 21.22 4.63 -11.20
N SER A 68 22.18 4.93 -10.33
CA SER A 68 23.29 5.86 -10.54
C SER A 68 24.25 5.42 -11.66
N LYS A 69 23.81 5.50 -12.92
CA LYS A 69 24.68 5.67 -14.10
C LYS A 69 24.00 6.61 -15.09
N GLY A 70 24.70 7.68 -15.42
CA GLY A 70 24.14 8.88 -16.04
C GLY A 70 23.38 8.65 -17.34
N GLY A 71 22.34 9.47 -17.52
CA GLY A 71 21.53 9.51 -18.72
C GLY A 71 20.34 10.42 -18.52
N ASN A 72 20.51 11.70 -18.84
CA ASN A 72 19.44 12.68 -18.89
C ASN A 72 18.47 12.29 -20.01
N LEU A 73 17.35 11.62 -19.68
CA LEU A 73 16.31 11.29 -20.64
C LEU A 73 14.94 11.31 -19.96
N ASN A 74 14.10 12.27 -20.37
CA ASN A 74 12.65 12.11 -20.38
C ASN A 74 12.33 10.77 -21.04
N SER A 75 12.18 9.72 -20.24
CA SER A 75 11.96 8.38 -20.75
C SER A 75 10.91 7.69 -19.88
N GLN A 76 9.80 7.39 -20.53
CA GLN A 76 8.92 6.31 -20.14
C GLN A 76 9.74 5.02 -20.17
N ALA A 77 10.42 4.70 -19.07
CA ALA A 77 11.18 3.48 -18.94
C ALA A 77 10.21 2.34 -18.60
N LEU A 78 9.73 1.68 -19.64
CA LEU A 78 9.10 0.36 -19.54
C LEU A 78 10.20 -0.65 -19.19
N VAL A 79 10.58 -0.73 -17.91
CA VAL A 79 11.51 -1.75 -17.43
C VAL A 79 10.74 -3.06 -17.28
N THR A 80 10.79 -3.87 -18.33
CA THR A 80 10.38 -5.27 -18.31
C THR A 80 11.48 -6.11 -17.66
N ASN A 81 11.13 -6.91 -16.65
CA ASN A 81 11.90 -8.03 -16.03
C ASN A 81 12.43 -7.85 -14.59
N ALA A 82 11.98 -6.86 -13.82
CA ALA A 82 11.90 -7.03 -12.38
C ALA A 82 10.48 -7.51 -12.05
N ALA A 83 10.33 -8.61 -11.30
CA ALA A 83 9.02 -8.98 -10.78
C ALA A 83 8.48 -7.77 -10.00
N PRO A 84 7.37 -7.14 -10.42
CA PRO A 84 6.82 -6.03 -9.66
C PRO A 84 6.45 -6.57 -8.29
N LEU A 85 7.02 -5.98 -7.23
CA LEU A 85 6.53 -6.20 -5.88
C LEU A 85 5.06 -5.73 -5.88
N LYS A 86 4.13 -6.68 -5.96
CA LYS A 86 2.69 -6.40 -6.00
C LYS A 86 2.26 -6.02 -4.60
N PHE A 87 2.05 -4.72 -4.36
CA PHE A 87 1.31 -4.27 -3.19
C PHE A 87 -0.18 -4.46 -3.46
N TYR A 88 -0.80 -5.43 -2.77
CA TYR A 88 -2.23 -5.67 -2.85
C TYR A 88 -2.98 -4.55 -2.13
N SER A 89 -3.54 -3.63 -2.89
CA SER A 89 -4.73 -2.90 -2.49
C SER A 89 -5.93 -3.75 -2.95
N GLN A 90 -6.93 -3.95 -2.06
CA GLN A 90 -8.27 -4.52 -2.33
C GLN A 90 -8.59 -5.95 -1.85
N ASP A 91 -7.97 -6.47 -0.78
CA ASP A 91 -8.63 -7.51 0.03
C ASP A 91 -9.09 -6.90 1.36
N GLU A 92 -10.37 -6.54 1.44
CA GLU A 92 -10.96 -5.99 2.68
C GLU A 92 -10.75 -6.91 3.87
N SER A 93 -10.73 -8.24 3.65
CA SER A 93 -10.52 -9.22 4.73
C SER A 93 -9.10 -9.12 5.32
N LEU A 94 -8.09 -8.96 4.46
CA LEU A 94 -6.71 -8.77 4.87
C LEU A 94 -6.49 -7.41 5.54
N VAL A 95 -7.07 -6.33 4.99
CA VAL A 95 -6.99 -5.00 5.60
C VAL A 95 -7.63 -5.00 6.98
N ASN A 96 -8.78 -5.66 7.14
CA ASN A 96 -9.44 -5.82 8.43
C ASN A 96 -8.60 -6.66 9.40
N LEU A 97 -8.00 -7.75 8.93
CA LEU A 97 -7.13 -8.61 9.74
C LEU A 97 -5.91 -7.83 10.25
N LEU A 98 -5.22 -7.11 9.36
CA LEU A 98 -4.06 -6.28 9.71
C LEU A 98 -4.46 -5.10 10.62
N GLY A 99 -5.64 -4.52 10.40
CA GLY A 99 -6.20 -3.44 11.22
C GLY A 99 -6.53 -3.88 12.66
N ASN A 100 -6.85 -5.16 12.86
CA ASN A 100 -7.18 -5.74 14.15
C ASN A 100 -5.95 -6.22 14.95
N LEU A 101 -4.74 -6.09 14.39
CA LEU A 101 -3.51 -6.47 15.10
C LEU A 101 -3.27 -5.57 16.33
N THR A 102 -2.90 -6.20 17.44
CA THR A 102 -2.44 -5.48 18.62
C THR A 102 -0.94 -5.20 18.50
N PHE A 103 -0.60 -3.94 18.29
CA PHE A 103 0.80 -3.50 18.21
C PHE A 103 1.39 -3.28 19.60
N LYS A 104 2.61 -3.77 19.82
CA LYS A 104 3.29 -3.69 21.13
C LYS A 104 4.19 -2.47 21.25
N ASN A 105 4.78 -2.04 20.13
CA ASN A 105 5.68 -0.89 20.08
C ASN A 105 5.02 0.23 19.27
N TYR A 106 5.21 1.48 19.70
CA TYR A 106 4.73 2.65 18.99
C TYR A 106 5.70 3.84 19.11
N GLY A 107 5.72 4.68 18.08
CA GLY A 107 6.52 5.90 18.04
C GLY A 107 5.97 6.86 16.99
N ILE A 108 6.10 8.17 17.22
CA ILE A 108 5.82 9.19 16.20
C ILE A 108 7.15 9.87 15.90
N VAL A 109 7.49 9.91 14.62
CA VAL A 109 8.69 10.55 14.08
C VAL A 109 8.25 11.69 13.20
N ARG A 110 8.84 12.87 13.35
CA ARG A 110 8.53 14.06 12.56
C ARG A 110 9.72 14.46 11.70
N SER A 111 9.44 15.17 10.62
CA SER A 111 10.47 15.79 9.79
C SER A 111 11.29 16.86 10.53
N SER A 112 10.73 17.43 11.61
CA SER A 112 11.40 18.40 12.47
C SER A 112 12.28 17.78 13.55
N ASP A 113 12.15 16.48 13.84
CA ASP A 113 12.91 15.83 14.90
C ASP A 113 14.41 15.79 14.55
N GLN A 114 15.28 15.86 15.54
CA GLN A 114 16.73 15.74 15.36
C GLN A 114 17.24 14.50 16.07
N TYR A 115 18.08 13.73 15.40
CA TYR A 115 18.62 12.49 15.93
C TYR A 115 20.15 12.49 15.85
N VAL A 116 20.80 12.07 16.93
CA VAL A 116 22.26 12.11 17.07
C VAL A 116 22.76 10.76 17.54
N TRP A 117 23.82 10.26 16.92
CA TRP A 117 24.53 9.07 17.38
C TRP A 117 25.58 9.49 18.38
N GLU A 118 25.50 8.95 19.60
CA GLU A 118 26.51 9.13 20.64
C GLU A 118 27.05 7.78 21.08
N GLU A 119 28.36 7.71 21.32
CA GLU A 119 28.97 6.52 21.88
C GLU A 119 28.68 6.45 23.38
N ILE A 120 28.02 5.37 23.81
CA ILE A 120 27.74 5.13 25.22
C ILE A 120 28.51 3.92 25.71
N ARG A 121 28.87 3.94 26.99
CA ARG A 121 29.37 2.74 27.67
C ARG A 121 28.22 1.77 27.89
N ILE A 122 28.41 0.52 27.48
CA ILE A 122 27.47 -0.57 27.69
C ILE A 122 28.09 -1.65 28.56
N SER A 123 27.25 -2.35 29.32
CA SER A 123 27.62 -3.60 29.97
C SER A 123 26.73 -4.72 29.45
N TYR A 124 27.34 -5.77 28.92
CA TYR A 124 26.65 -7.01 28.61
C TYR A 124 26.79 -7.94 29.80
N VAL A 125 25.67 -8.43 30.34
CA VAL A 125 25.67 -9.38 31.44
C VAL A 125 24.88 -10.60 31.01
N GLU A 126 25.55 -11.74 30.96
CA GLU A 126 24.92 -13.02 30.66
C GLU A 126 25.22 -14.03 31.77
N ALA A 127 24.19 -14.81 32.12
CA ALA A 127 24.34 -15.92 33.05
C ALA A 127 25.08 -17.07 32.35
N GLN A 128 26.13 -17.60 32.99
CA GLN A 128 27.03 -18.57 32.37
C GLN A 128 26.36 -19.92 32.06
N ASN A 129 25.18 -20.22 32.65
CA ASN A 129 24.35 -21.37 32.31
C ASN A 129 22.98 -21.25 33.00
N VAL A 130 21.88 -21.70 32.37
CA VAL A 130 20.54 -21.74 33.00
C VAL A 130 20.38 -22.85 34.05
N SER A 131 21.42 -23.67 34.27
CA SER A 131 21.36 -24.89 35.09
C SER A 131 22.47 -25.04 36.15
N GLY A 132 23.26 -24.01 36.47
CA GLY A 132 24.35 -24.07 37.46
C GLY A 132 24.42 -22.85 38.39
N PRO A 133 25.21 -22.89 39.49
CA PRO A 133 25.36 -21.75 40.40
C PRO A 133 25.89 -20.53 39.63
N TYR A 134 25.20 -19.39 39.81
CA TYR A 134 25.36 -18.13 39.07
C TYR A 134 26.80 -17.59 39.12
N LEU A 135 27.61 -17.99 38.16
CA LEU A 135 28.68 -17.15 37.65
C LEU A 135 28.08 -16.42 36.44
N GLY A 136 28.27 -15.11 36.35
CA GLY A 136 27.92 -14.31 35.19
C GLY A 136 29.19 -13.70 34.64
N TRP A 137 29.34 -13.66 33.32
CA TRP A 137 30.35 -12.83 32.69
C TRP A 137 29.72 -11.47 32.37
N ALA A 138 30.46 -10.42 32.75
CA ALA A 138 30.15 -9.06 32.37
C ALA A 138 31.24 -8.59 31.40
N ASP A 139 30.84 -8.13 30.23
CA ASP A 139 31.72 -7.45 29.30
C ASP A 139 31.36 -5.96 29.27
N ILE A 140 32.38 -5.09 29.26
CA ILE A 140 32.20 -3.64 29.21
C ILE A 140 32.71 -3.16 27.87
N GLY A 141 31.80 -2.59 27.09
CA GLY A 141 32.09 -2.09 25.76
C GLY A 141 31.61 -0.66 25.58
N HIS A 142 31.79 -0.17 24.36
CA HIS A 142 31.17 1.04 23.87
C HIS A 142 30.27 0.67 22.68
N ALA A 143 29.14 1.35 22.56
CA ALA A 143 28.24 1.19 21.43
C ALA A 143 27.65 2.54 21.05
N ASN A 144 27.45 2.74 19.75
CA ASN A 144 26.71 3.90 19.26
C ASN A 144 25.23 3.73 19.58
N TYR A 145 24.66 4.75 20.23
CA TYR A 145 23.26 4.82 20.58
C TYR A 145 22.64 6.06 19.91
N LEU A 146 21.54 5.85 19.20
CA LEU A 146 20.78 6.95 18.60
C LEU A 146 19.92 7.62 19.67
N PHE A 147 20.16 8.89 19.92
CA PHE A 147 19.34 9.75 20.77
C PHE A 147 18.40 10.62 19.94
N HIS A 148 17.28 10.99 20.52
CA HIS A 148 16.45 12.10 20.05
C HIS A 148 16.88 13.37 20.79
N ASP A 149 17.40 14.32 20.03
CA ASP A 149 17.87 15.61 20.53
C ASP A 149 16.69 16.59 20.64
N VAL A 150 16.31 16.89 21.88
CA VAL A 150 15.28 17.86 22.20
C VAL A 150 15.92 19.12 22.74
N SER A 151 16.38 19.99 21.82
CA SER A 151 16.98 21.29 22.16
C SER A 151 18.22 21.17 23.06
N GLY A 152 19.06 20.18 22.79
CA GLY A 152 20.28 19.86 23.54
C GLY A 152 20.09 18.81 24.65
N ASP A 153 18.86 18.40 24.95
CA ASP A 153 18.60 17.30 25.87
C ASP A 153 18.45 15.97 25.12
N LEU A 154 19.32 15.01 25.43
CA LEU A 154 19.38 13.72 24.74
C LEU A 154 18.43 12.72 25.41
N THR A 155 17.36 12.39 24.69
CA THR A 155 16.33 11.47 25.17
C THR A 155 16.27 10.18 24.34
N HIS A 156 15.60 9.15 24.86
CA HIS A 156 15.37 7.94 24.07
C HIS A 156 14.52 8.26 22.84
N PRO A 157 14.91 7.81 21.64
CA PRO A 157 14.13 8.06 20.44
C PRO A 157 12.83 7.25 20.45
N PRO A 158 11.82 7.66 19.66
CA PRO A 158 10.59 6.89 19.48
C PRO A 158 10.87 5.44 19.03
N SER A 159 9.96 4.52 19.39
CA SER A 159 10.04 3.13 18.90
C SER A 159 10.07 3.12 17.37
N GLY A 160 10.84 2.20 16.79
CA GLY A 160 11.01 2.12 15.35
C GLY A 160 12.20 2.91 14.81
N MET A 161 12.83 3.80 15.58
CA MET A 161 14.03 4.54 15.14
C MET A 161 15.33 3.74 15.30
N ARG A 162 15.49 2.99 16.40
CA ARG A 162 16.71 2.19 16.68
C ARG A 162 16.68 0.76 16.16
N SER A 163 15.47 0.21 16.06
CA SER A 163 15.16 -1.09 15.44
C SER A 163 13.67 -1.13 15.13
N SER A 164 13.29 -1.83 14.08
CA SER A 164 11.90 -2.13 13.75
C SER A 164 11.71 -3.62 13.49
N VAL A 165 10.48 -4.05 13.17
CA VAL A 165 10.23 -5.46 12.88
C VAL A 165 11.04 -5.86 11.63
N PRO A 166 11.89 -6.91 11.72
CA PRO A 166 12.67 -7.36 10.58
C PRO A 166 11.75 -7.97 9.51
N LEU A 167 11.94 -7.54 8.27
CA LEU A 167 11.21 -7.99 7.10
C LEU A 167 12.09 -9.00 6.35
N GLY A 168 11.67 -10.26 6.38
CA GLY A 168 12.43 -11.36 5.79
C GLY A 168 11.96 -12.71 6.32
N GLY A 169 11.97 -13.71 5.44
CA GLY A 169 11.72 -15.09 5.83
C GLY A 169 12.89 -15.68 6.61
N ILE A 170 12.65 -16.85 7.20
CA ILE A 170 13.73 -17.62 7.82
C ILE A 170 14.79 -17.91 6.76
N SER A 171 16.05 -17.63 7.09
CA SER A 171 17.22 -17.85 6.23
C SER A 171 17.30 -17.01 4.95
N THR A 172 16.45 -16.00 4.75
CA THR A 172 16.55 -15.08 3.59
C THR A 172 17.39 -13.83 3.88
N GLY A 173 17.80 -13.66 5.15
CA GLY A 173 18.18 -12.36 5.70
C GLY A 173 16.99 -11.41 5.79
N ASN A 174 17.24 -10.21 6.30
CA ASN A 174 16.20 -9.21 6.54
C ASN A 174 16.66 -7.77 6.21
N ILE A 175 15.66 -6.90 6.10
CA ILE A 175 15.76 -5.45 6.14
C ILE A 175 14.73 -4.93 7.15
N GLU A 176 14.93 -3.72 7.65
CA GLU A 176 14.02 -3.07 8.61
C GLU A 176 13.42 -1.79 8.01
N LEU A 177 12.09 -1.68 7.99
CA LEU A 177 11.40 -0.42 7.69
C LEU A 177 11.28 0.39 8.98
N ARG A 178 12.05 1.47 9.12
CA ARG A 178 12.14 2.27 10.34
C ARG A 178 10.99 3.28 10.47
N GLY A 179 10.89 3.88 11.64
CA GLY A 179 9.78 4.77 12.00
C GLY A 179 9.78 6.10 11.25
N ASP A 180 10.92 6.52 10.72
CA ASP A 180 11.13 7.64 9.80
C ASP A 180 10.90 7.26 8.33
N GLY A 181 10.54 6.00 8.03
CA GLY A 181 10.26 5.51 6.68
C GLY A 181 11.48 5.08 5.87
N THR A 182 12.67 5.11 6.46
CA THR A 182 13.91 4.65 5.82
C THR A 182 14.06 3.13 5.96
N PHE A 183 14.89 2.55 5.10
CA PHE A 183 15.23 1.13 5.17
C PHE A 183 16.62 0.96 5.79
N HIS A 184 16.68 0.14 6.84
CA HIS A 184 17.87 -0.08 7.66
C HIS A 184 18.22 -1.57 7.76
N GLU A 185 19.39 -1.83 8.34
CA GLU A 185 19.82 -3.14 8.85
C GLU A 185 19.71 -4.27 7.82
N TRP A 186 20.53 -4.15 6.78
CA TRP A 186 20.59 -5.15 5.73
C TRP A 186 21.43 -6.36 6.16
N SER A 187 20.78 -7.49 6.46
CA SER A 187 21.43 -8.73 6.92
C SER A 187 21.42 -9.90 5.91
N ILE A 188 21.15 -9.66 4.61
CA ILE A 188 21.06 -10.72 3.57
C ILE A 188 22.33 -11.55 3.43
N PHE A 189 23.50 -11.02 3.81
CA PHE A 189 24.77 -11.76 3.77
C PHE A 189 25.01 -12.63 5.02
N ASN A 190 23.97 -12.95 5.81
CA ASN A 190 24.07 -13.74 7.03
C ASN A 190 25.19 -13.23 7.96
N GLN A 191 25.22 -11.92 8.13
CA GLN A 191 26.24 -11.22 8.88
C GLN A 191 26.17 -11.57 10.38
N TYR A 192 27.33 -11.85 10.99
CA TYR A 192 27.42 -12.19 12.41
C TYR A 192 26.89 -11.03 13.29
N PRO A 193 26.03 -11.31 14.29
CA PRO A 193 25.33 -10.27 15.05
C PRO A 193 26.25 -9.35 15.86
N ALA A 194 27.47 -9.78 16.20
CA ALA A 194 28.38 -9.07 17.11
C ALA A 194 29.69 -8.59 16.44
N GLY A 195 29.67 -8.19 15.17
CA GLY A 195 30.85 -7.54 14.59
C GLY A 195 30.87 -7.33 13.08
N ALA A 196 29.86 -7.79 12.35
CA ALA A 196 29.79 -7.52 10.92
C ALA A 196 29.36 -6.07 10.64
N ALA A 197 29.95 -5.45 9.62
CA ALA A 197 29.58 -4.13 9.14
C ALA A 197 28.15 -4.19 8.56
N LYS A 198 27.16 -3.84 9.38
CA LYS A 198 25.77 -3.76 8.96
C LYS A 198 25.57 -2.49 8.16
N ILE A 199 24.96 -2.60 6.99
CA ILE A 199 24.53 -1.41 6.24
C ILE A 199 23.43 -0.76 7.08
N GLN A 200 23.75 0.41 7.61
CA GLN A 200 22.89 1.12 8.54
C GLN A 200 21.69 1.73 7.82
N ILE A 201 21.87 2.34 6.65
CA ILE A 201 20.80 2.95 5.85
C ILE A 201 20.96 2.54 4.38
N ILE A 202 19.84 2.29 3.70
CA ILE A 202 19.76 2.07 2.26
C ILE A 202 19.19 3.35 1.61
N ASP A 203 20.06 4.32 1.36
CA ASP A 203 19.68 5.72 1.06
C ASP A 203 18.83 5.92 -0.20
N ASP A 204 18.96 5.04 -1.20
CA ASP A 204 18.27 5.16 -2.50
C ASP A 204 16.93 4.40 -2.56
N VAL A 205 16.47 3.84 -1.43
CA VAL A 205 15.20 3.11 -1.35
C VAL A 205 14.19 3.92 -0.54
N PHE A 206 13.08 4.27 -1.19
CA PHE A 206 11.97 4.95 -0.56
C PHE A 206 10.65 4.55 -1.23
N MET A 207 9.55 4.79 -0.52
CA MET A 207 8.21 4.73 -1.08
C MET A 207 7.72 6.15 -1.34
N GLY A 208 6.94 6.33 -2.41
CA GLY A 208 6.33 7.62 -2.72
C GLY A 208 4.83 7.47 -2.96
N ILE A 209 4.08 8.52 -2.64
CA ILE A 209 2.67 8.62 -3.00
C ILE A 209 2.44 9.88 -3.81
N ARG A 210 1.59 9.76 -4.84
CA ARG A 210 1.06 10.89 -5.58
C ARG A 210 -0.47 10.87 -5.51
N THR A 211 -1.05 11.98 -5.08
CA THR A 211 -2.50 12.16 -5.00
C THR A 211 -2.95 13.25 -5.96
N VAL A 212 -4.06 13.02 -6.65
CA VAL A 212 -4.65 13.95 -7.61
C VAL A 212 -6.12 14.13 -7.27
N ILE A 213 -6.52 15.36 -6.98
CA ILE A 213 -7.93 15.77 -6.91
C ILE A 213 -8.23 16.56 -8.17
N GLN A 214 -9.37 16.29 -8.80
CA GLN A 214 -9.78 17.01 -10.01
C GLN A 214 -9.84 18.52 -9.75
N GLY A 215 -9.13 19.30 -10.56
CA GLY A 215 -9.08 20.76 -10.44
C GLY A 215 -8.12 21.28 -9.37
N GLN A 216 -7.33 20.43 -8.72
CA GLN A 216 -6.26 20.84 -7.80
C GLN A 216 -4.89 20.40 -8.32
N GLU A 217 -3.84 21.08 -7.87
CA GLU A 217 -2.46 20.69 -8.17
C GLU A 217 -2.15 19.31 -7.54
N PRO A 218 -1.50 18.40 -8.27
CA PRO A 218 -1.08 17.11 -7.73
C PRO A 218 -0.10 17.28 -6.55
N VAL A 219 -0.29 16.46 -5.51
CA VAL A 219 0.64 16.37 -4.39
C VAL A 219 1.44 15.08 -4.54
N SER A 220 2.76 15.19 -4.53
CA SER A 220 3.68 14.05 -4.51
C SER A 220 4.58 14.17 -3.29
N VAL A 221 4.68 13.13 -2.48
CA VAL A 221 5.56 13.09 -1.30
C VAL A 221 6.24 11.71 -1.18
N VAL A 222 7.45 11.69 -0.64
CA VAL A 222 8.10 10.46 -0.20
C VAL A 222 7.65 10.12 1.20
N LEU A 223 7.42 8.83 1.47
CA LEU A 223 6.99 8.32 2.77
C LEU A 223 8.21 8.18 3.71
N GLN A 224 8.98 9.26 3.82
CA GLN A 224 10.12 9.44 4.70
C GLN A 224 10.02 10.81 5.37
N THR A 225 10.37 10.91 6.65
CA THR A 225 10.39 12.20 7.36
C THR A 225 11.62 13.02 7.01
N GLN A 226 12.75 12.36 6.73
CA GLN A 226 14.02 12.98 6.40
C GLN A 226 14.73 12.18 5.27
N PRO A 227 14.33 12.36 4.00
CA PRO A 227 14.95 11.65 2.89
C PRO A 227 16.41 12.08 2.69
N SER A 228 17.25 11.13 2.26
CA SER A 228 18.65 11.36 1.89
C SER A 228 18.77 12.46 0.82
N ASN A 229 17.90 12.40 -0.20
CA ASN A 229 17.75 13.45 -1.20
C ASN A 229 16.78 14.54 -0.71
N GLN A 230 17.35 15.63 -0.21
CA GLN A 230 16.64 16.82 0.28
C GLN A 230 15.77 17.53 -0.78
N GLN A 231 15.91 17.20 -2.07
CA GLN A 231 15.04 17.71 -3.13
C GLN A 231 13.69 16.99 -3.17
N LEU A 232 13.57 15.82 -2.54
CA LEU A 232 12.34 15.04 -2.49
C LEU A 232 11.44 15.59 -1.36
N PRO A 233 10.17 15.92 -1.65
CA PRO A 233 9.24 16.40 -0.64
C PRO A 233 8.92 15.29 0.38
N ALA A 234 9.44 15.43 1.58
CA ALA A 234 9.23 14.54 2.73
C ALA A 234 7.82 14.67 3.32
N VAL A 235 7.34 13.64 4.03
CA VAL A 235 6.10 13.73 4.83
C VAL A 235 6.33 14.47 6.15
N GLU A 236 5.30 15.14 6.67
CA GLU A 236 5.39 15.89 7.93
C GLU A 236 5.73 14.98 9.13
N ALA A 237 5.05 13.83 9.23
CA ALA A 237 5.31 12.85 10.27
C ALA A 237 4.85 11.43 9.87
N LEU A 238 5.43 10.45 10.56
CA LEU A 238 5.07 9.04 10.47
C LEU A 238 4.82 8.50 11.87
N LYS A 239 3.71 7.78 12.03
CA LYS A 239 3.45 6.98 13.24
C LYS A 239 3.83 5.54 12.95
N TYR A 240 4.87 5.08 13.62
CA TYR A 240 5.30 3.69 13.61
C TYR A 240 4.54 2.86 14.63
N GLN A 241 4.18 1.64 14.24
CA GLN A 241 3.68 0.60 15.12
C GLN A 241 4.29 -0.76 14.71
N GLY A 242 4.72 -1.56 15.68
CA GLY A 242 5.37 -2.85 15.41
C GLY A 242 4.87 -4.00 16.28
N THR A 243 4.61 -5.14 15.66
CA THR A 243 4.40 -6.44 16.31
C THR A 243 4.77 -7.53 15.32
N TYR A 244 5.79 -8.35 15.61
CA TYR A 244 6.25 -9.36 14.64
C TYR A 244 5.08 -10.29 14.22
N PRO A 245 4.87 -10.52 12.91
CA PRO A 245 5.76 -10.19 11.79
C PRO A 245 5.48 -8.85 11.07
N VAL A 246 4.62 -7.99 11.61
CA VAL A 246 4.10 -6.80 10.93
C VAL A 246 4.65 -5.48 11.51
N SER A 247 5.19 -4.64 10.61
CA SER A 247 5.40 -3.20 10.81
C SER A 247 4.28 -2.41 10.15
N LYS A 248 3.84 -1.32 10.80
CA LYS A 248 2.88 -0.37 10.25
C LYS A 248 3.42 1.06 10.33
N LEU A 249 3.29 1.80 9.23
CA LEU A 249 3.47 3.25 9.20
C LEU A 249 2.12 3.91 8.85
N SER A 250 1.61 4.77 9.72
CA SER A 250 0.54 5.70 9.37
C SER A 250 1.13 7.05 8.98
N VAL A 251 0.77 7.52 7.79
CA VAL A 251 1.25 8.81 7.28
C VAL A 251 0.44 9.93 7.90
N MET A 252 1.13 10.91 8.48
CA MET A 252 0.52 12.10 9.06
C MET A 252 1.00 13.31 8.25
N ASP A 253 0.24 13.66 7.21
CA ASP A 253 0.59 14.77 6.32
C ASP A 253 -0.66 15.51 5.85
N ARG A 254 -0.78 16.80 6.20
CA ARG A 254 -1.97 17.61 5.90
C ARG A 254 -2.19 17.88 4.42
N ARG A 255 -1.17 17.68 3.57
CA ARG A 255 -1.28 17.87 2.12
C ARG A 255 -1.96 16.69 1.43
N LEU A 256 -1.99 15.52 2.08
CA LEU A 256 -2.60 14.33 1.52
C LEU A 256 -4.12 14.35 1.76
N PRO A 257 -4.95 14.23 0.72
CA PRO A 257 -6.41 14.25 0.85
C PRO A 257 -7.02 12.92 1.29
N VAL A 258 -6.19 11.92 1.58
CA VAL A 258 -6.59 10.56 1.95
C VAL A 258 -5.73 10.06 3.10
N ASP A 259 -6.30 9.20 3.94
CA ASP A 259 -5.54 8.50 4.96
C ASP A 259 -4.67 7.41 4.32
N VAL A 260 -3.39 7.40 4.65
CA VAL A 260 -2.43 6.44 4.11
C VAL A 260 -1.83 5.64 5.24
N SER A 261 -1.82 4.32 5.07
CA SER A 261 -1.11 3.39 5.96
C SER A 261 -0.36 2.36 5.14
N VAL A 262 0.89 2.09 5.52
CA VAL A 262 1.74 1.03 4.97
C VAL A 262 1.82 -0.08 5.98
N TYR A 263 1.54 -1.32 5.56
CA TYR A 263 1.82 -2.52 6.33
C TYR A 263 2.94 -3.29 5.62
N ALA A 264 3.96 -3.71 6.37
CA ALA A 264 5.10 -4.48 5.86
C ALA A 264 5.27 -5.75 6.70
N TYR A 265 5.32 -6.91 6.03
CA TYR A 265 5.41 -8.25 6.62
C TYR A 265 5.84 -9.30 5.59
#